data_AF-A0A920K6G3-F1
#
_entry.id   AF-A0A920K6G3-F1
#
_cell.length_a   1.000
_cell.length_b   1.000
_cell.length_c   1.000
_cell.angle_alpha   90.00
_cell.angle_beta   90.00
_cell.angle_gamma   90.00
#
_symmetry.space_group_name_H-M   'P 1'
#
loop_
_entity.id
_entity.type
_entity.pdbx_description
1 polymer ?
#
loop_
_entity_poly.entity_id
_entity_poly.type
_entity_poly.pdbx_seq_one_letter_code
_entity_poly.pdbx_strand_id
1 'polypeptide(L)'
;MGIGGIGMSALAQYFVQQGHDVFGYDGIASEITEKLSQIGATVHHRDSIESIPAACTDKSKTTVVYTPAMPEDSPSLDFSNQLALTFLSVLKCLVS
;
A
#
# COMPACT_ATOMS: atom_id res chain seq x y z
N MET A 1 2.38 2.10 0.46
CA MET A 1 3.39 2.79 -0.37
C MET A 1 4.78 2.56 0.22
N GLY A 2 5.71 1.99 -0.53
CA GLY A 2 6.99 1.45 -0.03
C GLY A 2 6.85 0.06 0.59
N ILE A 3 6.07 -0.83 -0.04
CA ILE A 3 5.71 -2.13 0.54
C ILE A 3 6.91 -3.10 0.67
N GLY A 4 7.96 -2.90 -0.12
CA GLY A 4 9.19 -3.69 -0.08
C GLY A 4 10.12 -3.37 1.09
N GLY A 5 9.84 -2.33 1.88
CA GLY A 5 10.57 -2.05 3.12
C GLY A 5 10.36 -3.14 4.17
N ILE A 6 11.37 -3.40 5.01
CA ILE A 6 11.34 -4.47 6.04
C ILE A 6 10.12 -4.34 6.98
N GLY A 7 9.82 -3.12 7.45
CA GLY A 7 8.66 -2.91 8.34
C GLY A 7 7.32 -2.99 7.61
N MET A 8 7.25 -2.47 6.39
CA MET A 8 6.02 -2.43 5.58
C MET A 8 5.63 -3.80 5.05
N SER A 9 6.60 -4.61 4.67
CA SER A 9 6.38 -5.97 4.20
C SER A 9 5.88 -6.90 5.30
N ALA A 10 6.35 -6.75 6.54
CA ALA A 10 5.82 -7.50 7.68
C ALA A 10 4.34 -7.19 7.94
N LEU A 11 3.95 -5.90 7.87
CA LEU A 11 2.56 -5.48 7.99
C LEU A 11 1.70 -6.02 6.85
N ALA A 12 2.18 -5.92 5.61
CA ALA A 12 1.49 -6.45 4.45
C ALA A 12 1.24 -7.96 4.57
N GLN A 13 2.26 -8.73 4.98
CA GLN A 13 2.12 -10.17 5.23
C GLN A 13 1.06 -10.47 6.29
N TYR A 14 1.06 -9.71 7.39
CA TYR A 14 0.06 -9.88 8.45
C TYR A 14 -1.36 -9.70 7.92
N PHE A 15 -1.63 -8.63 7.15
CA PHE A 15 -2.99 -8.36 6.67
C PHE A 15 -3.46 -9.35 5.60
N VAL A 16 -2.56 -9.79 4.72
CA VAL A 16 -2.86 -10.89 3.79
C VAL A 16 -3.26 -12.16 4.56
N GLN A 17 -2.54 -12.51 5.63
CA GLN A 17 -2.85 -13.68 6.45
C GLN A 17 -4.18 -13.55 7.23
N GLN A 18 -4.59 -12.32 7.56
CA GLN A 18 -5.92 -12.06 8.15
C GLN A 18 -7.05 -12.09 7.11
N GLY A 19 -6.74 -12.29 5.82
CA GLY A 19 -7.71 -12.37 4.73
C GLY A 19 -8.10 -11.01 4.15
N HIS A 20 -7.35 -9.95 4.44
CA HIS A 20 -7.57 -8.64 3.84
C HIS A 20 -6.92 -8.53 2.46
N ASP A 21 -7.57 -7.78 1.58
CA ASP A 21 -6.96 -7.36 0.33
C ASP A 21 -5.85 -6.34 0.61
N VAL A 22 -4.64 -6.66 0.19
CA VAL A 22 -3.47 -5.80 0.38
C VAL A 22 -2.96 -5.32 -0.97
N PHE A 23 -2.92 -4.00 -1.13
CA PHE A 23 -2.37 -3.34 -2.30
C PHE A 23 -1.12 -2.55 -1.92
N GLY A 24 -0.06 -2.70 -2.71
CA GLY A 24 1.24 -2.13 -2.43
C GLY A 24 1.89 -1.52 -3.65
N TYR A 25 2.65 -0.44 -3.43
CA TYR A 25 3.56 0.11 -4.42
C TYR A 25 4.98 0.03 -3.88
N ASP A 26 5.93 -0.38 -4.73
CA ASP A 26 7.36 -0.19 -4.52
C ASP A 26 8.07 0.01 -5.86
N GLY A 27 8.83 1.08 -6.02
CA GLY A 27 9.47 1.41 -7.30
C GLY A 27 10.52 0.38 -7.75
N ILE A 28 10.99 -0.49 -6.86
CA ILE A 28 12.01 -1.50 -7.16
C ILE A 28 11.43 -2.89 -6.87
N ALA A 29 11.46 -3.76 -7.89
CA ALA A 29 11.16 -5.17 -7.70
C ALA A 29 12.25 -5.83 -6.84
N SER A 30 11.81 -6.57 -5.83
CA SER A 30 12.65 -7.28 -4.87
C SER A 30 12.05 -8.65 -4.52
N GLU A 31 12.86 -9.52 -3.92
CA GLU A 31 12.40 -10.82 -3.42
C GLU A 31 11.25 -10.66 -2.40
N ILE A 32 11.23 -9.56 -1.64
CA ILE A 32 10.16 -9.24 -0.69
C ILE A 32 8.85 -8.96 -1.43
N THR A 33 8.89 -8.11 -2.46
CA THR A 33 7.69 -7.77 -3.25
C THR A 33 7.17 -8.97 -4.03
N GLU A 34 8.04 -9.86 -4.48
CA GLU A 34 7.63 -11.11 -5.14
C GLU A 34 6.94 -12.06 -4.17
N LYS A 35 7.50 -12.26 -2.96
CA LYS A 35 6.86 -13.07 -1.91
C LYS A 35 5.49 -12.54 -1.53
N LEU A 36 5.37 -11.22 -1.39
CA LEU A 36 4.08 -10.56 -1.11
C LEU A 36 3.05 -10.86 -2.20
N SER A 37 3.45 -10.77 -3.46
CA SER A 37 2.58 -11.13 -4.59
C SER A 37 2.16 -12.59 -4.56
N GLN A 38 3.07 -13.50 -4.22
CA GLN A 38 2.78 -14.94 -4.13
C GLN A 38 1.78 -15.29 -3.02
N ILE A 39 1.78 -14.55 -1.91
CA ILE A 39 0.84 -14.78 -0.81
C ILE A 39 -0.53 -14.10 -1.02
N GLY A 40 -0.68 -13.30 -2.08
CA GLY A 40 -1.97 -12.69 -2.45
C GLY A 40 -2.04 -11.17 -2.33
N ALA A 41 -0.94 -10.48 -2.02
CA ALA A 41 -0.89 -9.02 -2.15
C ALA A 41 -0.82 -8.62 -3.63
N THR A 42 -1.42 -7.50 -4.00
CA THR A 42 -1.22 -6.91 -5.33
C THR A 42 -0.13 -5.86 -5.22
N VAL A 43 1.03 -6.12 -5.82
CA VAL A 43 2.17 -5.20 -5.80
C VAL A 43 2.39 -4.56 -7.18
N HIS A 44 2.49 -3.24 -7.20
CA HIS A 44 2.80 -2.46 -8.39
C HIS A 44 4.18 -1.81 -8.27
N HIS A 45 4.87 -1.74 -9.42
CA HIS A 45 6.18 -1.11 -9.53
C HIS A 45 6.18 0.22 -10.28
N ARG A 46 5.01 0.64 -10.76
CA ARG A 46 4.82 1.90 -11.47
C ARG A 46 3.98 2.82 -10.61
N ASP A 47 4.51 4.00 -10.29
CA ASP A 47 3.76 5.03 -9.58
C ASP A 47 2.77 5.69 -10.54
N SER A 48 1.55 5.17 -10.57
CA SER A 48 0.46 5.70 -11.40
C SER A 48 -0.86 5.61 -10.64
N ILE A 49 -1.65 6.67 -10.70
CA ILE A 49 -3.00 6.70 -10.12
C ILE A 49 -3.87 5.58 -10.71
N GLU A 50 -3.66 5.24 -11.98
CA GLU A 50 -4.39 4.16 -12.67
C GLU A 50 -4.11 2.78 -12.07
N SER A 51 -3.01 2.62 -11.33
CA SER A 51 -2.68 1.37 -10.64
C SER A 51 -3.40 1.22 -9.29
N ILE A 52 -4.07 2.27 -8.81
CA ILE A 52 -4.84 2.21 -7.57
C ILE A 52 -6.19 1.57 -7.87
N PRO A 53 -6.53 0.43 -7.26
CA PRO A 53 -7.82 -0.22 -7.50
C PRO A 53 -8.98 0.68 -7.10
N ALA A 54 -10.09 0.57 -7.83
CA ALA A 54 -11.32 1.27 -7.47
C ALA A 54 -11.82 0.94 -6.04
N ALA A 55 -11.55 -0.28 -5.56
CA ALA A 55 -11.84 -0.69 -4.18
C ALA A 55 -11.14 0.19 -3.14
N CYS A 56 -9.97 0.75 -3.47
CA CYS A 56 -9.18 1.64 -2.61
C CYS A 56 -9.66 3.11 -2.66
N THR A 57 -10.74 3.42 -3.38
CA THR A 57 -11.27 4.80 -3.48
C THR A 57 -12.36 5.09 -2.44
N ASP A 58 -12.88 4.06 -1.77
CA ASP A 58 -13.85 4.22 -0.68
C ASP A 58 -13.11 4.46 0.65
N LYS A 59 -13.19 5.70 1.16
CA LYS A 59 -12.54 6.10 2.41
C LYS A 59 -13.01 5.31 3.64
N SER A 60 -14.23 4.78 3.60
CA SER A 60 -14.79 4.02 4.73
C SER A 60 -14.23 2.59 4.82
N LYS A 61 -13.64 2.09 3.73
CA LYS A 61 -13.13 0.73 3.59
C LYS A 61 -11.64 0.66 3.30
N THR A 62 -11.00 1.81 3.05
CA THR A 62 -9.61 1.90 2.63
C THR A 62 -8.79 2.66 3.66
N THR A 63 -7.70 2.03 4.11
CA THR A 63 -6.68 2.68 4.90
C THR A 63 -5.38 2.74 4.08
N VAL A 64 -4.70 3.89 4.09
CA VAL A 64 -3.46 4.08 3.34
C VAL A 64 -2.29 4.17 4.31
N VAL A 65 -1.29 3.32 4.09
CA VAL A 65 -0.03 3.34 4.85
C VAL A 65 1.13 3.63 3.91
N TYR A 66 1.97 4.58 4.32
CA TYR A 66 3.14 4.99 3.57
C TYR A 66 4.29 5.29 4.52
N THR A 67 5.52 5.21 4.00
CA THR A 67 6.72 5.60 4.73
C THR A 67 7.04 7.06 4.45
N PRO A 68 7.57 7.83 5.43
CA PRO A 68 8.06 9.19 5.21
C PRO A 68 9.15 9.31 4.14
N ALA A 69 9.79 8.19 3.78
CA ALA A 69 10.79 8.12 2.72
C ALA A 69 10.21 8.18 1.29
N MET A 70 8.88 8.26 1.14
CA MET A 70 8.25 8.46 -0.17
C MET A 70 8.50 9.89 -0.68
N PRO A 71 8.77 10.09 -1.98
CA PRO A 71 8.83 11.42 -2.57
C PRO A 71 7.51 12.18 -2.36
N GLU A 72 7.61 13.46 -2.03
CA GLU A 72 6.44 14.34 -1.86
C GLU A 72 5.64 14.46 -3.17
N ASP A 73 6.32 14.41 -4.33
CA ASP A 73 5.71 14.49 -5.66
C ASP A 73 5.16 13.15 -6.19
N SER A 74 4.91 12.16 -5.32
CA SER A 74 4.36 10.87 -5.75
C SER A 74 2.88 11.02 -6.16
N PRO A 75 2.49 10.70 -7.42
CA PRO A 75 1.10 10.80 -7.87
C PRO A 75 0.12 10.01 -6.98
N SER A 76 0.56 8.87 -6.47
CA SER A 76 -0.23 8.02 -5.59
C SER A 76 -0.37 8.59 -4.16
N LEU A 77 0.62 9.36 -3.69
CA LEU A 77 0.54 10.11 -2.43
C LEU A 77 -0.40 11.30 -2.57
N ASP A 78 -0.28 12.07 -3.67
CA ASP A 78 -1.17 13.18 -4.00
C ASP A 78 -2.63 12.75 -4.13
N PHE A 79 -2.88 11.61 -4.79
CA PHE A 79 -4.22 11.05 -4.90
C PHE A 79 -4.80 10.70 -3.52
N SER A 80 -4.00 10.09 -2.64
CA SER A 80 -4.42 9.78 -1.27
C SER A 80 -4.71 11.04 -0.44
N ASN A 81 -3.92 12.11 -0.64
CA ASN A 81 -4.14 13.44 -0.04
C ASN A 81 -5.47 14.05 -0.50
N GLN A 82 -5.76 14.03 -1.81
CA GLN A 82 -7.03 14.53 -2.35
C GLN A 82 -8.24 13.74 -1.86
N LEU A 83 -8.09 12.43 -1.69
CA LEU A 83 -9.10 11.58 -1.09
C LEU A 83 -9.17 11.71 0.44
N ALA A 84 -8.45 12.61 1.09
CA ALA A 84 -8.45 12.79 2.55
C ALA A 84 -8.49 11.45 3.32
N LEU A 85 -7.74 10.47 2.83
CA LEU A 85 -7.64 9.16 3.47
C LEU A 85 -6.85 9.33 4.76
N THR A 86 -7.26 8.65 5.83
CA THR A 86 -6.58 8.78 7.12
C THR A 86 -5.16 8.27 7.00
N PHE A 87 -4.21 9.19 7.18
CA PHE A 87 -2.79 8.89 7.13
C PHE A 87 -2.32 8.28 8.44
N LEU A 88 -1.64 7.14 8.34
CA LEU A 88 -1.02 6.52 9.48
C LEU A 88 0.46 6.23 9.19
N SER A 89 1.33 7.07 9.75
CA SER A 89 2.75 6.79 9.89
C SER A 89 2.93 5.68 10.92
N VAL A 90 2.82 4.44 10.45
CA VAL A 90 2.88 3.19 11.24
C VAL A 90 1.70 3.06 12.22
N LEU A 91 1.07 1.87 12.20
CA LEU A 91 0.19 1.31 13.25
C LEU A 91 -1.35 1.32 13.06
N LYS A 92 -1.86 0.79 11.94
CA LYS A 92 -3.20 0.16 11.71
C LYS A 92 -3.64 0.34 10.26
N CYS A 93 -3.89 -0.78 9.58
CA CYS A 93 -4.50 -0.81 8.25
C CYS A 93 -5.49 -1.99 8.23
N LEU A 94 -6.70 -1.80 8.74
CA LEU A 94 -7.77 -2.81 8.70
C LEU A 94 -8.69 -2.50 7.53
N VAL A 95 -8.90 -3.49 6.65
CA VAL A 95 -10.03 -3.50 5.72
C VAL A 95 -11.12 -4.33 6.42
N SER A 96 -12.09 -3.70 7.09
CA SER A 96 -13.25 -4.43 7.64
C SER A 96 -14.31 -4.70 6.57
#